data_AF-A0A182YTD2-F1
#
_entry.id   AF-A0A182YTD2-F1
#
_cell.length_a   1.000
_cell.length_b   1.000
_cell.length_c   1.000
_cell.angle_alpha   90.00
_cell.angle_beta   90.00
_cell.angle_gamma   90.00
#
_symmetry.space_group_name_H-M   'P 1'
#
loop_
_entity.id
_entity.type
_entity.pdbx_description
1 polymer ?
#
loop_
_entity_poly.entity_id
_entity_poly.type
_entity_poly.pdbx_seq_one_letter_code
_entity_poly.pdbx_strand_id
1 'polypeptide(L)'
;MTARRRLQRDRCLASREQLKATYVTTRSDLKREIKASKRRCFLELCAEIARKPCGFAYKTVMRKAKTRKEPVERCPEKLKGIIAQLFPEQEPPQLSFAFSTPESVLEPITIDEVLKIAEHFKPEKAPGPDGIPKCSRPYCRAL
;
A
#
# COMPACT_ATOMS: atom_id res chain seq x y z
N MET A 1 24.09 30.70 -4.64
CA MET A 1 23.79 31.74 -5.68
C MET A 1 24.86 32.82 -5.80
N THR A 2 25.63 33.11 -4.74
CA THR A 2 26.65 34.17 -4.65
C THR A 2 27.87 33.97 -5.57
N ALA A 3 28.43 32.76 -5.69
CA ALA A 3 29.62 32.50 -6.50
C ALA A 3 29.41 32.76 -8.02
N ARG A 4 28.29 32.29 -8.59
CA ARG A 4 27.93 32.56 -10.01
C ARG A 4 27.80 34.04 -10.29
N ARG A 5 27.13 34.78 -9.40
CA ARG A 5 26.91 36.23 -9.55
C ARG A 5 28.22 37.01 -9.45
N ARG A 6 29.15 36.59 -8.59
CA ARG A 6 30.51 37.18 -8.48
C ARG A 6 31.30 36.96 -9.78
N LEU A 7 31.34 35.72 -10.27
CA LEU A 7 32.00 35.39 -11.55
C LEU A 7 31.49 36.22 -12.74
N GLN A 8 30.18 36.45 -12.83
CA GLN A 8 29.58 37.21 -13.93
C GLN A 8 29.85 38.71 -13.88
N ARG A 9 30.23 39.25 -12.71
CA ARG A 9 30.41 40.70 -12.49
C ARG A 9 31.87 41.12 -12.38
N ASP A 10 32.79 40.17 -12.32
CA ASP A 10 34.21 40.45 -12.23
C ASP A 10 34.77 40.94 -13.58
N ARG A 11 35.61 41.97 -13.53
CA ARG A 11 36.24 42.61 -14.68
C ARG A 11 37.72 42.23 -14.81
N CYS A 12 38.32 41.63 -13.79
CA CYS A 12 39.71 41.19 -13.80
C CYS A 12 39.82 39.71 -14.21
N LEU A 13 40.68 39.41 -15.20
CA LEU A 13 40.81 38.06 -15.77
C LEU A 13 41.36 37.04 -14.76
N ALA A 14 42.40 37.38 -14.00
CA ALA A 14 43.01 36.48 -13.01
C ALA A 14 42.03 36.13 -11.87
N SER A 15 41.29 37.13 -11.37
CA SER A 15 40.24 36.95 -10.36
C SER A 15 39.07 36.11 -10.91
N ARG A 16 38.71 36.32 -12.18
CA ARG A 16 37.67 35.56 -12.88
C ARG A 16 38.00 34.07 -13.02
N GLU A 17 39.26 33.69 -13.23
CA GLU A 17 39.68 32.29 -13.29
C GLU A 17 39.52 31.58 -11.94
N GLN A 18 39.95 32.22 -10.86
CA GLN A 18 39.78 31.71 -9.49
C GLN A 18 38.29 31.59 -9.11
N LEU A 19 37.48 32.60 -9.46
CA LEU A 19 36.02 32.56 -9.27
C LEU A 19 35.34 31.47 -10.11
N LYS A 20 35.87 31.17 -11.29
CA LYS A 20 35.36 30.09 -12.14
C LYS A 20 35.67 28.73 -11.54
N ALA A 21 36.90 28.52 -11.08
CA ALA A 21 37.32 27.28 -10.42
C ALA A 21 36.45 27.01 -9.18
N THR A 22 36.28 28.00 -8.30
CA THR A 22 35.43 27.89 -7.10
C THR A 22 33.95 27.67 -7.43
N TYR A 23 33.41 28.31 -8.47
CA TYR A 23 32.05 28.03 -8.93
C TYR A 23 31.88 26.60 -9.44
N VAL A 24 32.84 26.10 -10.21
CA VAL A 24 32.79 24.74 -10.78
C VAL A 24 32.85 23.69 -9.67
N THR A 25 33.79 23.81 -8.74
CA THR A 25 33.94 22.86 -7.62
C THR A 25 32.68 22.85 -6.74
N THR A 26 32.25 24.02 -6.24
CA THR A 26 31.06 24.12 -5.38
C THR A 26 29.78 23.63 -6.06
N ARG A 27 29.63 23.86 -7.38
CA ARG A 27 28.49 23.34 -8.15
C ARG A 27 28.58 21.82 -8.30
N SER A 28 29.78 21.27 -8.53
CA SER A 28 30.01 19.84 -8.63
C SER A 28 29.67 19.15 -7.31
N ASP A 29 30.19 19.67 -6.20
CA ASP A 29 29.93 19.17 -4.85
C ASP A 29 28.44 19.21 -4.51
N LEU A 30 27.76 20.31 -4.80
CA LEU A 30 26.31 20.42 -4.60
C LEU A 30 25.54 19.37 -5.40
N LYS A 31 25.90 19.16 -6.67
CA LYS A 31 25.26 18.14 -7.51
C LYS A 31 25.52 16.72 -6.97
N ARG A 32 26.74 16.45 -6.51
CA ARG A 32 27.11 15.18 -5.86
C ARG A 32 26.25 14.93 -4.63
N GLU A 33 26.12 15.92 -3.75
CA GLU A 33 25.29 15.80 -2.53
C GLU A 33 23.81 15.63 -2.85
N ILE A 34 23.27 16.35 -3.83
CA ILE A 34 21.88 16.17 -4.28
C ILE A 34 21.67 14.75 -4.79
N LYS A 35 22.62 14.21 -5.59
CA LYS A 35 22.52 12.84 -6.11
C LYS A 35 22.60 11.81 -4.98
N ALA A 36 23.52 12.00 -4.03
CA ALA A 36 23.67 11.12 -2.86
C ALA A 36 22.43 11.15 -1.96
N SER A 37 21.87 12.34 -1.69
CA SER A 37 20.63 12.52 -0.93
C SER A 37 19.44 11.82 -1.60
N LYS A 38 19.25 12.04 -2.92
CA LYS A 38 18.20 11.34 -3.69
C LYS A 38 18.36 9.83 -3.64
N ARG A 39 19.59 9.31 -3.74
CA ARG A 39 19.88 7.87 -3.65
C ARG A 39 19.54 7.33 -2.27
N ARG A 40 19.92 8.01 -1.19
CA ARG A 40 19.59 7.62 0.19
C ARG A 40 18.08 7.55 0.40
N CYS A 41 17.36 8.62 0.06
CA CYS A 41 15.91 8.68 0.18
C CYS A 41 15.21 7.59 -0.66
N PHE A 42 15.72 7.27 -1.85
CA PHE A 42 15.20 6.18 -2.67
C PHE A 42 15.40 4.80 -2.00
N LEU A 43 16.57 4.54 -1.41
CA LEU A 43 16.83 3.28 -0.70
C LEU A 43 15.96 3.14 0.55
N GLU A 44 15.77 4.22 1.31
CA GLU A 44 14.83 4.26 2.43
C GLU A 44 13.40 3.93 1.98
N LEU A 45 12.96 4.49 0.85
CA LEU A 45 11.66 4.19 0.26
C LEU A 45 11.52 2.70 -0.07
N CYS A 46 12.56 2.09 -0.69
CA CYS A 46 12.57 0.66 -1.01
C CYS A 46 12.51 -0.22 0.25
N ALA A 47 13.28 0.14 1.29
CA ALA A 47 13.25 -0.57 2.57
C ALA A 47 11.87 -0.46 3.25
N GLU A 48 11.20 0.69 3.14
CA GLU A 48 9.87 0.88 3.68
C GLU A 48 8.82 0.02 2.96
N ILE A 49 8.89 -0.11 1.63
CA ILE A 49 7.97 -0.97 0.85
C ILE A 49 8.02 -2.41 1.38
N ALA A 50 9.23 -2.93 1.65
CA ALA A 50 9.40 -4.29 2.17
C ALA A 50 8.71 -4.50 3.53
N ARG A 51 8.66 -3.46 4.36
CA ARG A 51 8.02 -3.50 5.69
C ARG A 51 6.51 -3.19 5.65
N LYS A 52 6.10 -2.25 4.79
CA LYS A 52 4.75 -1.72 4.67
C LYS A 52 4.39 -1.59 3.18
N PRO A 53 3.82 -2.64 2.58
CA PRO A 53 3.52 -2.67 1.14
C PRO A 53 2.65 -1.50 0.66
N CYS A 54 1.67 -1.09 1.48
CA CYS A 54 0.76 0.04 1.20
C CYS A 54 1.10 1.30 2.04
N GLY A 55 2.38 1.49 2.37
CA GLY A 55 2.88 2.57 3.23
C GLY A 55 3.08 3.93 2.56
N PHE A 56 4.04 4.71 3.06
CA PHE A 56 4.33 6.04 2.53
C PHE A 56 4.88 5.99 1.10
N ALA A 57 5.65 4.94 0.76
CA ALA A 57 6.10 4.69 -0.60
C ALA A 57 4.93 4.57 -1.60
N TYR A 58 3.92 3.75 -1.28
CA TYR A 58 2.70 3.63 -2.07
C TYR A 58 1.99 4.98 -2.19
N LYS A 59 1.79 5.71 -1.08
CA LYS A 59 1.16 7.06 -1.11
C LYS A 59 1.92 8.04 -2.00
N THR A 60 3.25 7.99 -1.98
CA THR A 60 4.11 8.86 -2.78
C THR A 60 3.97 8.56 -4.26
N VAL A 61 4.00 7.29 -4.66
CA VAL A 61 3.76 6.86 -6.04
C VAL A 61 2.34 7.22 -6.47
N MET A 62 1.33 6.89 -5.66
CA MET A 62 -0.07 7.17 -5.97
C MET A 62 -0.36 8.67 -6.10
N ARG A 63 0.32 9.54 -5.34
CA ARG A 63 0.20 11.00 -5.51
C ARG A 63 0.71 11.47 -6.87
N LYS A 64 1.77 10.85 -7.40
CA LYS A 64 2.33 11.17 -8.72
C LYS A 64 1.53 10.51 -9.85
N ALA A 65 1.03 9.29 -9.62
CA ALA A 65 0.19 8.55 -10.54
C ALA A 65 -1.23 9.10 -10.66
N LYS A 66 -1.68 9.88 -9.66
CA LYS A 66 -2.87 10.74 -9.74
C LYS A 66 -2.64 11.88 -10.74
N THR A 67 -2.43 11.52 -11.99
CA THR A 67 -2.55 12.42 -13.14
C THR A 67 -3.97 12.95 -13.11
N ARG A 68 -4.12 14.29 -13.07
CA ARG A 68 -5.39 15.06 -13.08
C ARG A 68 -6.62 14.21 -12.78
N LYS A 69 -7.11 14.23 -11.53
CA LYS A 69 -8.49 13.83 -11.28
C LYS A 69 -9.36 14.61 -12.26
N GLU A 70 -10.00 13.93 -13.19
CA GLU A 70 -11.11 14.55 -13.91
C GLU A 70 -12.06 15.12 -12.85
N PRO A 71 -12.54 16.36 -13.01
CA PRO A 71 -13.49 16.92 -12.08
C PRO A 71 -14.65 15.94 -11.99
N VAL A 72 -14.95 15.51 -10.76
CA VAL A 72 -16.13 14.67 -10.51
C VAL A 72 -17.33 15.42 -11.09
N GLU A 73 -18.07 14.77 -11.98
CA GLU A 73 -19.26 15.36 -12.59
C GLU A 73 -20.26 15.73 -11.48
N ARG A 74 -20.59 17.03 -11.37
CA ARG A 74 -21.50 17.57 -10.35
C ARG A 74 -22.89 17.90 -10.91
N CYS A 75 -23.05 17.84 -12.23
CA CYS A 75 -24.32 18.10 -12.88
C CYS A 75 -25.31 16.97 -12.54
N PRO A 76 -26.46 17.27 -11.92
CA PRO A 76 -27.41 16.26 -11.46
C PRO A 76 -27.99 15.44 -12.63
N GLU A 77 -28.20 16.05 -13.79
CA GLU A 77 -28.73 15.37 -14.98
C GLU A 77 -27.74 14.35 -15.53
N LYS A 78 -26.46 14.72 -15.65
CA LYS A 78 -25.40 13.79 -16.05
C LYS A 78 -25.23 12.64 -15.06
N LEU A 79 -25.29 12.95 -13.76
CA LEU A 79 -25.22 11.92 -12.71
C LEU A 79 -26.36 10.92 -12.81
N LYS A 80 -27.59 11.38 -13.07
CA LYS A 80 -28.74 10.49 -13.31
C LYS A 80 -28.50 9.57 -14.50
N GLY A 81 -27.96 10.09 -15.61
CA GLY A 81 -27.62 9.29 -16.78
C GLY A 81 -26.56 8.21 -16.49
N ILE A 82 -25.49 8.59 -15.76
CA ILE A 82 -24.45 7.66 -15.33
C ILE A 82 -25.03 6.57 -14.41
N ILE A 83 -25.87 6.96 -13.44
CA ILE A 83 -26.49 6.02 -12.51
C ILE A 83 -27.38 5.04 -13.26
N ALA A 84 -28.23 5.52 -14.16
CA ALA A 84 -29.13 4.67 -14.95
C ALA A 84 -28.35 3.67 -15.83
N GLN A 85 -27.18 4.05 -16.34
CA GLN A 85 -26.34 3.16 -17.14
C GLN A 85 -25.58 2.13 -16.28
N LEU A 86 -25.06 2.53 -15.12
CA LEU A 86 -24.28 1.65 -14.24
C LEU A 86 -25.16 0.72 -13.42
N PHE A 87 -26.35 1.17 -13.05
CA PHE A 87 -27.32 0.48 -12.22
C PHE A 87 -28.67 0.50 -12.94
N PRO A 88 -28.85 -0.32 -14.00
CA PRO A 88 -30.15 -0.43 -14.64
C PRO A 88 -31.17 -0.90 -13.60
N GLU A 89 -32.36 -0.32 -13.63
CA GLU A 89 -33.49 -0.84 -12.85
C GLU A 89 -33.78 -2.25 -13.35
N GLN A 90 -33.37 -3.23 -12.56
CA GLN A 90 -33.80 -4.61 -12.73
C GLN A 90 -35.13 -4.76 -12.01
N GLU A 91 -36.08 -5.45 -12.63
CA GLU A 91 -37.24 -5.93 -11.88
C GLU A 91 -36.72 -6.69 -10.66
N PRO A 92 -37.28 -6.43 -9.46
CA PRO A 92 -36.91 -7.21 -8.30
C PRO A 92 -37.06 -8.68 -8.68
N PRO A 93 -36.05 -9.52 -8.42
CA PRO A 93 -36.15 -10.93 -8.76
C PRO A 93 -37.46 -11.43 -8.15
N GLN A 94 -38.35 -11.95 -9.01
CA GLN A 94 -39.55 -12.64 -8.60
C GLN A 94 -39.06 -13.86 -7.81
N LEU A 95 -38.79 -13.67 -6.52
CA LEU A 95 -38.42 -14.71 -5.60
C LEU A 95 -39.68 -15.53 -5.35
N SER A 96 -40.08 -16.32 -6.35
CA SER A 96 -40.93 -17.50 -6.14
C SER A 96 -40.11 -18.62 -5.50
N PHE A 97 -39.32 -18.27 -4.47
CA PHE A 97 -38.86 -19.28 -3.55
C PHE A 97 -40.06 -19.60 -2.66
N ALA A 98 -40.89 -20.52 -3.15
CA ALA A 98 -41.59 -21.38 -2.23
C ALA A 98 -40.47 -22.02 -1.40
N PHE A 99 -40.22 -21.49 -0.20
CA PHE A 99 -39.56 -22.26 0.83
C PHE A 99 -40.50 -23.42 1.13
N SER A 100 -40.46 -24.46 0.30
CA SER A 100 -40.59 -25.80 0.84
C SER A 100 -39.42 -25.90 1.79
N THR A 101 -39.65 -25.54 3.05
CA THR A 101 -38.83 -26.06 4.13
C THR A 101 -39.03 -27.57 4.03
N PRO A 102 -38.10 -28.37 3.48
CA PRO A 102 -38.08 -29.73 3.96
C PRO A 102 -37.92 -29.56 5.46
N GLU A 103 -38.83 -30.12 6.23
CA GLU A 103 -38.64 -30.33 7.65
C GLU A 103 -37.49 -31.35 7.77
N SER A 104 -36.29 -30.89 7.41
CA SER A 104 -35.07 -31.63 7.48
C SER A 104 -34.71 -31.58 8.95
N VAL A 105 -35.13 -32.61 9.67
CA VAL A 105 -34.64 -32.92 10.99
C VAL A 105 -33.11 -32.94 10.89
N LEU A 106 -32.45 -31.88 11.37
CA LEU A 106 -31.01 -31.84 11.41
C LEU A 106 -30.57 -32.91 12.41
N GLU A 107 -29.74 -33.86 11.96
CA GLU A 107 -29.15 -34.82 12.87
C GLU A 107 -28.32 -34.06 13.92
N PRO A 108 -28.50 -34.34 15.22
CA PRO A 108 -27.74 -33.68 16.26
C PRO A 108 -26.27 -34.06 16.15
N ILE A 109 -25.39 -33.06 16.11
CA ILE A 109 -23.94 -33.26 16.07
C ILE A 109 -23.51 -34.03 17.31
N THR A 110 -22.84 -35.17 17.11
CA THR A 110 -22.38 -36.02 18.20
C THR A 110 -20.98 -35.63 18.67
N ILE A 111 -20.67 -35.89 19.95
CA ILE A 111 -19.34 -35.62 20.52
C ILE A 111 -18.26 -36.44 19.78
N ASP A 112 -18.60 -37.65 19.34
CA ASP A 112 -17.69 -38.52 18.60
C ASP A 112 -17.31 -37.97 17.22
N GLU A 113 -18.22 -37.29 16.53
CA GLU A 113 -17.90 -36.56 15.28
C GLU A 113 -16.90 -35.44 15.53
N VAL A 114 -17.08 -34.70 16.62
CA VAL A 114 -16.16 -33.61 17.01
C VAL A 114 -14.77 -34.18 17.33
N LEU A 115 -14.69 -35.31 18.04
CA LEU A 115 -13.43 -35.98 18.35
C LEU A 115 -12.73 -36.52 17.10
N LYS A 116 -13.46 -37.16 16.18
CA LYS A 116 -12.91 -37.62 14.89
C LYS A 116 -12.34 -36.47 14.07
N ILE A 117 -13.02 -35.32 14.05
CA ILE A 117 -12.53 -34.14 13.34
C ILE A 117 -11.30 -33.55 14.06
N ALA A 118 -11.29 -33.56 15.39
CA ALA A 118 -10.16 -33.11 16.21
C ALA A 118 -8.86 -33.88 15.88
N GLU A 119 -8.96 -35.20 15.71
CA GLU A 119 -7.82 -36.06 15.33
C GLU A 119 -7.22 -35.72 13.95
N HIS A 120 -8.03 -35.20 13.03
CA HIS A 120 -7.61 -34.86 11.67
C HIS A 120 -6.93 -33.47 11.56
N PHE A 121 -6.80 -32.71 12.65
CA PHE A 121 -6.09 -31.43 12.61
C PHE A 121 -4.58 -31.62 12.52
N LYS A 122 -3.99 -31.13 11.42
CA LYS A 122 -2.53 -31.11 11.24
C LYS A 122 -1.86 -30.10 12.20
N PRO A 123 -0.87 -30.52 13.03
CA PRO A 123 -0.15 -29.66 13.98
C PRO A 123 0.70 -28.57 13.30
N GLU A 124 1.12 -28.80 12.06
CA GLU A 124 2.12 -27.99 11.36
C GLU A 124 1.58 -26.69 10.78
N LYS A 125 0.27 -26.44 10.86
CA LYS A 125 -0.34 -25.19 10.38
C LYS A 125 -0.11 -24.08 11.40
N ALA A 126 0.31 -22.92 10.92
CA ALA A 126 0.51 -21.73 11.74
C ALA A 126 -0.76 -21.35 12.55
N PRO A 127 -0.59 -20.85 13.78
CA PRO A 127 -1.71 -20.40 14.61
C PRO A 127 -2.41 -19.19 13.97
N GLY A 128 -3.71 -19.05 14.27
CA GLY A 128 -4.50 -17.90 13.84
C GLY A 128 -4.10 -16.61 14.58
N PRO A 129 -4.75 -15.48 14.29
CA PRO A 129 -4.50 -14.21 14.96
C PRO A 129 -4.74 -14.26 16.48
N ASP A 130 -5.54 -15.21 16.95
CA ASP A 130 -5.81 -15.45 18.38
C ASP A 130 -4.66 -16.16 19.11
N GLY A 131 -3.63 -16.61 18.39
CA GLY A 131 -2.42 -17.21 18.97
C GLY A 131 -2.58 -18.62 19.55
N ILE A 132 -3.78 -19.22 19.45
CA ILE A 132 -4.04 -20.57 19.96
C ILE A 132 -3.45 -21.62 18.98
N PRO A 133 -2.49 -22.46 19.41
CA PRO A 133 -1.94 -23.52 18.57
C PRO A 133 -2.95 -24.67 18.42
N LYS A 134 -2.92 -25.36 17.27
CA LYS A 134 -3.84 -26.48 16.97
C LYS A 134 -3.64 -27.71 17.85
N CYS A 135 -2.47 -27.86 18.44
CA CYS A 135 -2.20 -28.91 19.42
C CYS A 135 -1.94 -28.26 20.77
N SER A 136 -2.84 -28.49 21.72
CA SER A 136 -2.51 -28.41 23.14
C SER A 136 -1.50 -29.53 23.44
N ARG A 137 -0.21 -29.28 23.22
CA ARG A 137 0.78 -30.00 24.02
C ARG A 137 0.39 -29.74 25.47
N PRO A 138 0.10 -30.78 26.28
CA PRO A 138 -0.24 -30.55 27.67
C PRO A 138 0.94 -29.80 28.28
N TYR A 139 0.64 -28.64 28.83
CA TYR A 139 1.52 -27.95 29.77
C TYR A 139 1.81 -28.95 30.89
N CYS A 140 2.96 -29.62 30.81
CA CYS A 140 3.49 -30.48 31.86
C CYS A 140 5.00 -30.31 31.93
N ARG A 141 5.36 -29.45 32.90
CA ARG A 141 6.58 -29.36 33.69
C ARG A 141 7.84 -28.74 33.07
N ALA A 142 8.20 -27.64 33.71
CA ALA A 142 9.56 -27.18 33.93
C ALA A 142 10.53 -28.33 34.26
N LEU A 143 11.67 -28.34 33.58
CA LEU A 143 13.03 -28.32 34.14
C LEU A 143 13.92 -27.57 33.15
#